data_AF-A0A2G8L6M6-F1
#
_entry.id   AF-A0A2G8L6M6-F1
#
_cell.length_a   1.000
_cell.length_b   1.000
_cell.length_c   1.000
_cell.angle_alpha   90.00
_cell.angle_beta   90.00
_cell.angle_gamma   90.00
#
_symmetry.space_group_name_H-M   'P 1'
#
loop_
_entity.id
_entity.type
_entity.pdbx_description
1 polymer ?
#
loop_
_entity_poly.entity_id
_entity_poly.type
_entity_poly.pdbx_seq_one_letter_code
_entity_poly.pdbx_strand_id
1 'polypeptide(L)'
;MKFLGLVVFGVLFGVTISQLEIPGLILPDVEYEIEHNVVKPVPPHGTCYNNKAITCTTPGVKIQSHSVNPCLQCICHEDQTILCCRIVPEPKVRCPHFCTLTQDQETCEFNLEHHRPGACHIKGWYYSDVGDLFGGGSYTPAP
;
A
#
# COMPACT_ATOMS: atom_id res chain seq x y z
N MET A 1 3.70 -54.67 48.98
CA MET A 1 2.44 -54.70 48.21
C MET A 1 1.55 -53.56 48.67
N LYS A 2 1.28 -52.59 47.79
CA LYS A 2 0.06 -51.76 47.67
C LYS A 2 0.34 -50.66 46.64
N PHE A 3 -0.22 -50.84 45.45
CA PHE A 3 -0.30 -49.86 44.37
C PHE A 3 -1.57 -49.02 44.59
N LEU A 4 -1.42 -47.71 44.78
CA LEU A 4 -2.44 -46.67 44.66
C LEU A 4 -1.73 -45.51 43.95
N GLY A 5 -2.26 -44.81 42.97
CA GLY A 5 -3.52 -44.87 42.24
C GLY A 5 -3.35 -43.80 41.16
N LEU A 6 -3.61 -44.20 39.92
CA LEU A 6 -3.33 -43.42 38.72
C LEU A 6 -4.46 -42.38 38.57
N VAL A 7 -4.15 -41.09 38.79
CA VAL A 7 -5.08 -39.99 38.48
C VAL A 7 -4.74 -39.49 37.09
N VAL A 8 -5.55 -39.91 36.13
CA VAL A 8 -5.68 -39.30 34.81
C VAL A 8 -6.53 -38.04 34.99
N PHE A 9 -5.95 -36.87 34.73
CA PHE A 9 -6.72 -35.70 34.31
C PHE A 9 -6.03 -35.13 33.07
N GLY A 10 -6.64 -35.42 31.93
CA GLY A 10 -6.33 -34.77 30.68
C GLY A 10 -6.95 -33.37 30.62
N VAL A 11 -6.59 -32.71 29.52
CA VAL A 11 -7.17 -31.48 28.96
C VAL A 11 -6.76 -30.20 29.69
N LEU A 12 -5.77 -29.51 29.14
CA LEU A 12 -6.02 -28.41 28.20
C LEU A 12 -4.68 -27.90 27.69
N PHE A 13 -4.49 -28.03 26.38
CA PHE A 13 -3.45 -27.32 25.64
C PHE A 13 -3.67 -25.82 25.86
N GLY A 14 -2.98 -25.27 26.86
CA GLY A 14 -2.73 -23.84 26.96
C GLY A 14 -1.72 -23.48 25.87
N VAL A 15 -2.17 -23.46 24.62
CA VAL A 15 -1.49 -22.68 23.59
C VAL A 15 -1.79 -21.24 23.99
N THR A 16 -0.92 -20.67 24.82
CA THR A 16 -0.86 -19.23 24.97
C THR A 16 -0.58 -18.70 23.57
N ILE A 17 -1.61 -18.15 22.93
CA ILE A 17 -1.46 -17.31 21.75
C ILE A 17 -0.78 -16.05 22.29
N SER A 18 0.54 -16.14 22.45
CA SER A 18 1.37 -14.99 22.68
C SER A 18 1.17 -14.09 21.47
N GLN A 19 0.70 -12.89 21.77
CA GLN A 19 0.63 -11.75 20.88
C GLN A 19 1.83 -11.77 19.91
N LEU A 20 1.56 -12.01 18.64
CA LEU A 20 2.51 -11.72 17.57
C LEU A 20 2.13 -10.36 16.99
N GLU A 21 2.17 -9.33 17.84
CA GLU A 21 2.49 -7.99 17.36
C GLU A 21 3.95 -8.04 16.92
N ILE A 22 4.19 -8.18 15.63
CA ILE A 22 5.53 -7.98 15.06
C ILE A 22 5.62 -6.48 14.72
N PRO A 23 6.27 -5.65 15.54
CA PRO A 23 6.71 -4.34 15.09
C PRO A 23 7.82 -4.55 14.06
N GLY A 24 7.62 -4.04 12.85
CA GLY A 24 8.60 -4.17 11.77
C GLY A 24 8.37 -5.38 10.87
N LEU A 25 7.13 -5.61 10.43
CA LEU A 25 6.85 -6.49 9.31
C LEU A 25 7.48 -5.90 8.04
N ILE A 26 8.76 -6.18 7.84
CA ILE A 26 9.40 -6.10 6.53
C ILE A 26 8.76 -7.22 5.71
N LEU A 27 7.68 -6.87 5.00
CA LEU A 27 7.06 -7.76 4.03
C LEU A 27 8.09 -8.05 2.93
N PRO A 28 8.29 -9.32 2.55
CA PRO A 28 9.18 -9.63 1.44
C PRO A 28 8.66 -8.90 0.18
N ASP A 29 9.57 -8.26 -0.54
CA ASP A 29 9.39 -7.57 -1.83
C ASP A 29 8.83 -8.52 -2.90
N VAL A 30 7.57 -8.93 -2.76
CA VAL A 30 6.77 -9.50 -3.85
C VAL A 30 5.70 -8.49 -4.23
N GLU A 31 6.13 -7.23 -4.28
CA GLU A 31 5.43 -6.15 -4.95
C GLU A 31 5.76 -6.26 -6.43
N TYR A 32 4.80 -6.71 -7.23
CA TYR A 32 4.93 -6.63 -8.68
C TYR A 32 4.34 -5.31 -9.14
N GLU A 33 5.19 -4.43 -9.65
CA GLU A 33 4.77 -3.16 -10.20
C GLU A 33 3.89 -3.40 -11.43
N ILE A 34 2.74 -2.74 -11.47
CA ILE A 34 1.88 -2.73 -12.64
C ILE A 34 2.44 -1.73 -13.63
N GLU A 35 2.38 -2.05 -14.92
CA GLU A 35 2.80 -1.14 -15.98
C GLU A 35 2.26 0.26 -15.74
N HIS A 36 3.16 1.23 -15.71
CA HIS A 36 2.83 2.63 -15.51
C HIS A 36 3.06 3.43 -16.80
N ASN A 37 2.23 4.44 -16.97
CA ASN A 37 2.27 5.39 -18.07
C ASN A 37 2.44 6.81 -17.53
N VAL A 38 2.86 7.73 -18.40
CA VAL A 38 2.92 9.16 -18.08
C VAL A 38 1.80 9.88 -18.84
N VAL A 39 0.87 10.48 -18.09
CA VAL A 39 -0.27 11.22 -18.66
C VAL A 39 -0.14 12.71 -18.36
N LYS A 40 -0.65 13.56 -19.25
CA LYS A 40 -0.64 15.02 -19.02
C LYS A 40 -1.71 15.51 -18.03
N PRO A 41 -3.00 15.15 -18.17
CA PRO A 41 -3.98 15.50 -17.16
C PRO A 41 -3.70 14.74 -15.87
N VAL A 42 -4.12 15.30 -14.74
CA VAL A 42 -3.96 14.63 -13.44
C VAL A 42 -4.88 13.41 -13.38
N PRO A 43 -4.36 12.18 -13.28
CA PRO A 43 -5.20 11.00 -13.13
C PRO A 43 -5.76 10.91 -11.70
N PRO A 44 -6.83 10.12 -11.49
CA PRO A 44 -7.50 10.01 -10.20
C PRO A 44 -6.69 9.29 -9.12
N HIS A 45 -5.65 8.55 -9.52
CA HIS A 45 -4.73 7.84 -8.63
C HIS A 45 -3.34 7.79 -9.27
N GLY A 46 -2.35 7.30 -8.53
CA GLY A 46 -0.97 7.12 -9.01
C GLY A 46 -0.68 5.72 -9.53
N THR A 47 0.59 5.34 -9.43
CA THR A 47 1.05 3.99 -9.76
C THR A 47 0.51 2.96 -8.78
N CYS A 48 0.33 1.76 -9.30
CA CYS A 48 -0.21 0.63 -8.57
C CYS A 48 0.76 -0.55 -8.57
N TYR A 49 0.62 -1.40 -7.56
CA TYR A 49 1.40 -2.62 -7.43
C TYR A 49 0.54 -3.72 -6.79
N ASN A 50 0.87 -4.97 -7.13
CA ASN A 50 0.27 -6.13 -6.50
C ASN A 50 1.18 -6.64 -5.39
N ASN A 51 0.67 -6.73 -4.17
CA ASN A 51 1.31 -7.41 -3.07
C ASN A 51 0.81 -8.85 -2.99
N LYS A 52 1.70 -9.81 -3.31
CA LYS A 52 1.42 -11.25 -3.22
C LYS A 52 1.83 -11.86 -1.88
N ALA A 53 2.52 -11.12 -1.02
CA ALA A 53 2.92 -11.59 0.30
C ALA A 53 1.72 -11.68 1.26
N ILE A 54 0.63 -10.96 0.95
CA ILE A 54 -0.60 -10.95 1.72
C ILE A 54 -1.73 -11.45 0.82
N THR A 55 -2.48 -12.43 1.30
CA THR A 55 -3.69 -12.90 0.64
C THR A 55 -4.91 -12.34 1.35
N CYS A 56 -5.97 -12.10 0.59
CA CYS A 56 -7.23 -11.60 1.12
C CYS A 56 -8.35 -12.61 0.84
N THR A 57 -9.27 -12.75 1.80
CA THR A 57 -10.29 -13.82 1.75
C THR A 57 -11.51 -13.45 0.93
N THR A 58 -11.77 -12.15 0.71
CA THR A 58 -12.98 -11.67 0.04
C THR A 58 -12.61 -10.66 -1.05
N PRO A 59 -12.71 -11.05 -2.34
CA PRO A 59 -12.51 -10.14 -3.47
C PRO A 59 -13.39 -8.88 -3.39
N GLY A 60 -12.87 -7.76 -3.89
CA GLY A 60 -13.53 -6.46 -3.92
C GLY A 60 -13.55 -5.70 -2.59
N VAL A 61 -13.11 -6.30 -1.48
CA VAL A 61 -13.04 -5.61 -0.19
C VAL A 61 -11.90 -4.59 -0.19
N LYS A 62 -12.22 -3.35 0.19
CA LYS A 62 -11.23 -2.31 0.45
C LYS A 62 -10.45 -2.66 1.72
N ILE A 63 -9.13 -2.69 1.60
CA ILE A 63 -8.22 -3.04 2.69
C ILE A 63 -7.67 -1.72 3.23
N GLN A 64 -7.87 -1.48 4.53
CA GLN A 64 -7.30 -0.30 5.17
C GLN A 64 -5.77 -0.47 5.26
N SER A 65 -5.03 0.23 4.40
CA SER A 65 -3.56 0.24 4.39
C SER A 65 -2.95 1.15 5.45
N HIS A 66 -3.79 1.80 6.28
CA HIS A 66 -3.40 2.86 7.22
C HIS A 66 -2.27 2.46 8.18
N SER A 67 -2.09 1.17 8.46
CA SER A 67 -1.02 0.68 9.33
C SER A 67 0.38 0.62 8.69
N VAL A 68 0.49 0.68 7.35
CA VAL A 68 1.77 0.56 6.63
C VAL A 68 2.08 1.78 5.78
N ASN A 69 1.09 2.31 5.04
CA ASN A 69 1.23 3.56 4.31
C ASN A 69 -0.16 4.20 4.12
N PRO A 70 -0.44 5.38 4.73
CA PRO A 70 -1.74 6.04 4.65
C PRO A 70 -2.04 6.60 3.25
N CYS A 71 -1.03 6.72 2.39
CA CYS A 71 -1.13 7.28 1.04
C CYS A 71 -1.36 6.25 -0.05
N LEU A 72 -1.72 5.04 0.35
CA LEU A 72 -2.16 3.98 -0.53
C LEU A 72 -3.64 3.71 -0.33
N GLN A 73 -4.30 3.28 -1.39
CA GLN A 73 -5.60 2.66 -1.34
C GLN A 73 -5.45 1.24 -1.88
N CYS A 74 -5.88 0.26 -1.09
CA CYS A 74 -5.72 -1.15 -1.44
C CYS A 74 -7.08 -1.85 -1.57
N ILE A 75 -7.19 -2.77 -2.51
CA ILE A 75 -8.34 -3.65 -2.69
C ILE A 75 -7.88 -5.11 -2.79
N CYS A 76 -8.75 -6.00 -2.33
CA CYS A 76 -8.60 -7.42 -2.64
C CYS A 76 -9.01 -7.67 -4.10
N HIS A 77 -8.07 -8.11 -4.93
CA HIS A 77 -8.34 -8.45 -6.32
C HIS A 77 -8.95 -9.86 -6.44
N GLU A 78 -9.47 -10.22 -7.62
CA GLU A 78 -10.20 -11.48 -7.85
C GLU A 78 -9.32 -12.72 -7.64
N ASP A 79 -8.03 -12.60 -7.90
CA ASP A 79 -7.02 -13.64 -7.70
C ASP A 79 -6.50 -13.72 -6.25
N GLN A 80 -7.22 -13.10 -5.30
CA GLN A 80 -6.90 -13.04 -3.87
C GLN A 80 -5.59 -12.33 -3.55
N THR A 81 -4.99 -11.63 -4.52
CA THR A 81 -3.88 -10.73 -4.30
C THR A 81 -4.37 -9.36 -3.84
N ILE A 82 -3.50 -8.58 -3.21
CA ILE A 82 -3.82 -7.21 -2.84
C ILE A 82 -3.27 -6.27 -3.90
N LEU A 83 -4.17 -5.51 -4.54
CA LEU A 83 -3.81 -4.41 -5.42
C LEU A 83 -3.80 -3.11 -4.63
N CYS A 84 -2.65 -2.44 -4.57
CA CYS A 84 -2.50 -1.15 -3.90
C CYS A 84 -2.10 -0.06 -4.91
N CYS A 85 -2.76 1.09 -4.84
CA CYS A 85 -2.45 2.26 -5.66
C CYS A 85 -2.15 3.46 -4.78
N ARG A 86 -1.24 4.34 -5.21
CA ARG A 86 -1.07 5.65 -4.58
C ARG A 86 -2.34 6.48 -4.75
N ILE A 87 -2.80 7.13 -3.69
CA ILE A 87 -3.99 8.00 -3.72
C ILE A 87 -3.73 9.22 -4.61
N VAL A 88 -2.54 9.80 -4.49
CA VAL A 88 -2.09 10.95 -5.30
C VAL A 88 -1.06 10.47 -6.33
N PRO A 89 -1.15 10.92 -7.59
CA PRO A 89 -0.21 10.53 -8.63
C PRO A 89 1.15 11.22 -8.48
N GLU A 90 2.21 10.44 -8.72
CA GLU A 90 3.59 10.93 -8.60
C GLU A 90 3.96 11.85 -9.77
N PRO A 91 4.63 12.99 -9.51
CA PRO A 91 4.96 13.93 -10.56
C PRO A 91 6.16 13.52 -11.45
N LYS A 92 5.99 13.46 -12.79
CA LYS A 92 7.14 13.48 -13.73
C LYS A 92 7.62 14.90 -13.92
N VAL A 93 8.86 15.16 -13.51
CA VAL A 93 9.53 16.44 -13.74
C VAL A 93 10.51 16.38 -14.91
N ARG A 94 10.80 17.54 -15.50
CA ARG A 94 11.73 17.68 -16.64
C ARG A 94 13.16 17.22 -16.32
N CYS A 95 13.69 17.61 -15.16
CA CYS A 95 15.07 17.34 -14.78
C CYS A 95 15.13 16.79 -13.33
N PRO A 96 14.83 15.51 -13.11
CA PRO A 96 14.64 14.95 -11.77
C PRO A 96 15.88 15.04 -10.88
N HIS A 97 17.09 15.00 -11.46
CA HIS A 97 18.33 15.11 -10.70
C HIS A 97 18.51 16.46 -9.97
N PHE A 98 17.77 17.50 -10.36
CA PHE A 98 17.80 18.82 -9.69
C PHE A 98 16.56 19.07 -8.81
N CYS A 99 15.80 18.02 -8.50
CA CYS A 99 14.57 18.10 -7.75
C CYS A 99 14.60 17.09 -6.61
N THR A 100 14.24 17.52 -5.40
CA THR A 100 13.88 16.60 -4.33
C THR A 100 12.37 16.42 -4.36
N LEU A 101 11.93 15.17 -4.44
CA LEU A 101 10.52 14.80 -4.34
C LEU A 101 10.29 14.15 -2.98
N THR A 102 9.42 14.74 -2.16
CA THR A 102 8.98 14.18 -0.89
C THR A 102 7.46 14.04 -0.89
N GLN A 103 6.94 13.12 -0.07
CA GLN A 103 5.49 12.93 0.10
C GLN A 103 5.11 13.17 1.55
N ASP A 104 4.17 14.08 1.77
CA ASP A 104 3.56 14.30 3.08
C ASP A 104 2.67 13.10 3.44
N GLN A 105 2.84 12.51 4.63
CA GLN A 105 2.11 11.29 5.01
C GLN A 105 0.72 11.57 5.60
N GLU A 106 0.41 12.83 5.93
CA GLU A 106 -0.91 13.24 6.40
C GLU A 106 -1.82 13.64 5.23
N THR A 107 -1.30 14.40 4.27
CA THR A 107 -2.08 14.88 3.11
C THR A 107 -1.92 14.00 1.86
N CYS A 108 -0.86 13.20 1.82
CA CYS A 108 -0.45 12.39 0.66
C CYS A 108 0.00 13.18 -0.56
N GLU A 109 0.12 14.50 -0.44
CA GLU A 109 0.59 15.38 -1.50
C GLU A 109 2.10 15.29 -1.69
N PHE A 110 2.53 15.49 -2.94
CA PHE A 110 3.93 15.52 -3.30
C PHE A 110 4.48 16.94 -3.26
N ASN A 111 5.54 17.13 -2.48
CA ASN A 111 6.29 18.36 -2.40
C ASN A 111 7.52 18.28 -3.31
N LEU A 112 7.71 19.31 -4.15
CA LEU A 112 8.83 19.42 -5.08
C LEU A 112 9.72 20.59 -4.68
N GLU A 113 10.87 20.27 -4.10
CA GLU A 113 11.91 21.24 -3.81
C GLU A 113 12.88 21.34 -4.99
N HIS A 114 13.15 22.57 -5.46
CA HIS A 114 14.06 22.81 -6.58
C HIS A 114 15.46 23.21 -6.11
N HIS A 115 16.46 22.48 -6.58
CA HIS A 115 17.87 22.89 -6.43
C HIS A 115 18.29 23.89 -7.50
N ARG A 116 17.48 24.00 -8.57
CA ARG A 116 17.70 24.91 -9.69
C ARG A 116 16.38 25.46 -10.23
N PRO A 117 16.25 26.78 -10.42
CA PRO A 117 15.05 27.37 -11.00
C PRO A 117 14.67 26.72 -12.34
N GLY A 118 13.39 26.35 -12.50
CA GLY A 118 12.84 25.78 -13.72
C GLY A 118 13.15 24.30 -14.00
N ALA A 119 13.97 23.64 -13.18
CA ALA A 119 14.30 22.22 -13.37
C ALA A 119 13.12 21.28 -13.04
N CYS A 120 12.33 21.65 -12.03
CA CYS A 120 11.21 20.85 -11.52
C CYS A 120 9.89 21.13 -12.22
N HIS A 121 9.94 21.64 -13.46
CA HIS A 121 8.74 21.80 -14.26
C HIS A 121 8.11 20.44 -14.54
N ILE A 122 6.88 20.30 -14.09
CA ILE A 122 5.99 19.16 -14.27
C ILE A 122 5.72 18.89 -15.75
N LYS A 123 5.81 17.64 -16.19
CA LYS A 123 5.58 17.22 -17.59
C LYS A 123 4.40 16.27 -17.78
N GLY A 124 3.88 15.71 -16.69
CA GLY A 124 2.81 14.73 -16.67
C GLY A 124 3.01 13.79 -15.50
N TRP A 125 2.04 12.95 -15.17
CA TRP A 125 2.03 12.15 -13.94
C TRP A 125 2.10 10.66 -14.20
N TYR A 126 2.76 9.94 -13.30
CA TYR A 126 2.81 8.48 -13.35
C TYR A 126 1.49 7.87 -12.89
N TYR A 127 1.01 6.89 -13.66
CA TYR A 127 -0.30 6.28 -13.51
C TYR A 127 -0.28 4.83 -13.97
N SER A 128 -0.94 3.92 -13.26
CA SER A 128 -1.18 2.56 -13.75
C SER A 128 -2.64 2.44 -14.19
N ASP A 129 -2.92 1.91 -15.38
CA ASP A 129 -4.31 1.71 -15.81
C ASP A 129 -4.86 0.42 -15.19
N VAL A 130 -5.73 0.60 -14.18
CA VAL A 130 -6.37 -0.49 -13.45
C VAL A 130 -7.90 -0.45 -13.60
N GLY A 131 -8.41 0.25 -14.62
CA GLY A 131 -9.84 0.44 -14.85
C GLY A 131 -10.58 1.12 -13.68
N ASP A 132 -11.85 0.79 -13.51
CA ASP A 132 -12.74 1.42 -12.52
C ASP A 132 -12.64 0.82 -11.10
N LEU A 133 -11.60 0.03 -10.83
CA LEU A 133 -11.46 -0.74 -9.58
C LEU A 133 -11.46 0.13 -8.31
N PHE A 134 -11.02 1.38 -8.42
CA PHE A 134 -11.01 2.34 -7.30
C PHE A 134 -12.19 3.32 -7.32
N GLY A 135 -13.03 3.27 -8.36
CA GLY A 135 -14.11 4.21 -8.61
C GLY A 135 -13.59 5.61 -8.91
N GLY A 136 -14.14 6.29 -9.92
CA GLY A 136 -13.84 7.68 -10.25
C GLY A 136 -14.31 8.69 -9.19
N GLY A 137 -14.05 8.43 -7.91
CA GLY A 137 -14.19 9.40 -6.84
C GLY A 137 -13.09 10.44 -7.02
N SER A 138 -13.47 11.61 -7.53
CA SER A 138 -12.61 12.78 -7.61
C SER A 138 -11.91 13.00 -6.27
N TYR A 139 -10.59 12.75 -6.22
CA TYR A 139 -9.76 13.34 -5.20
C TYR A 139 -9.96 14.86 -5.32
N THR A 140 -10.69 15.42 -4.36
CA THR A 140 -10.84 16.86 -4.24
C THR A 140 -9.71 17.25 -3.30
N PRO A 141 -8.63 17.90 -3.79
CA PRO A 141 -7.60 18.38 -2.89
C PRO A 141 -8.26 19.28 -1.84
N ALA A 142 -7.85 19.13 -0.58
CA ALA A 142 -8.28 20.06 0.47
C ALA A 142 -7.88 21.49 0.07
N PRO A 143 -8.71 22.51 0.40
CA PRO A 143 -8.46 23.90 0.02
C PRO A 143 -7.18 24.48 0.65
#